data_AF-A0A377U4D7-F1
#
_entry.id   AF-A0A377U4D7-F1
#
_cell.length_a   1.000
_cell.length_b   1.000
_cell.length_c   1.000
_cell.angle_alpha   90.00
_cell.angle_beta   90.00
_cell.angle_gamma   90.00
#
_symmetry.space_group_name_H-M   'P 1'
#
loop_
_entity.id
_entity.type
_entity.pdbx_description
1 polymer ?
#
loop_
_entity_poly.entity_id
_entity_poly.type
_entity_poly.pdbx_seq_one_letter_code
_entity_poly.pdbx_strand_id
1 'polypeptide(L)' 'MLKVEKVTQIADANLHVNGGEIHASAEGQDMYAAVDGLIDKLARQLTKHKDKLKQH' A
#
# COMPACT_ATOMS: atom_id res chain seq x y z
N MET A 1 -6.74 35.03 -10.80
CA MET A 1 -6.70 33.67 -11.38
C MET A 1 -7.15 32.70 -10.32
N LEU A 2 -8.21 31.93 -10.57
CA LEU A 2 -8.56 30.78 -9.72
C LEU A 2 -7.74 29.58 -10.23
N LYS A 3 -6.97 28.96 -9.34
CA LYS A 3 -6.12 27.80 -9.64
C LYS A 3 -6.65 26.61 -8.85
N VAL A 4 -6.93 25.51 -9.51
CA VAL A 4 -7.22 24.24 -8.84
C VAL A 4 -5.88 23.63 -8.43
N GLU A 5 -5.64 23.52 -7.12
CA GLU A 5 -4.58 22.67 -6.61
C GLU A 5 -5.06 21.22 -6.67
N LYS A 6 -4.28 20.37 -7.34
CA LYS A 6 -4.60 18.96 -7.48
C LYS A 6 -4.25 18.27 -6.16
N VAL A 7 -5.26 17.90 -5.38
CA VAL A 7 -5.06 17.19 -4.11
C VAL A 7 -4.86 15.70 -4.43
N THR A 8 -3.62 15.22 -4.34
CA THR A 8 -3.32 13.77 -4.38
C THR A 8 -3.78 13.14 -3.08
N GLN A 9 -4.56 12.07 -3.14
CA GLN A 9 -4.93 11.28 -1.97
C GLN A 9 -3.88 10.19 -1.77
N ILE A 10 -3.40 10.03 -0.54
CA ILE A 10 -2.34 9.07 -0.20
C ILE A 10 -2.89 8.15 0.89
N ALA A 11 -2.72 6.85 0.69
CA ALA A 11 -3.04 5.82 1.66
C ALA A 11 -1.74 5.07 2.03
N ASP A 12 -1.43 5.05 3.32
CA ASP A 12 -0.21 4.43 3.88
C ASP A 12 -0.57 3.34 4.90
N ALA A 13 0.20 2.25 4.93
CA ALA A 13 0.08 1.21 5.94
C ALA A 13 1.43 0.58 6.29
N ASN A 14 1.60 0.35 7.60
CA ASN A 14 2.68 -0.45 8.17
C ASN A 14 2.05 -1.66 8.87
N LEU A 15 2.36 -2.86 8.39
CA LEU A 15 1.83 -4.12 8.93
C LEU A 15 2.96 -4.90 9.60
N HIS A 16 2.76 -5.25 10.86
CA HIS A 16 3.66 -6.15 11.58
C HIS A 16 3.24 -7.59 11.30
N VAL A 17 4.17 -8.40 10.80
CA VAL A 17 3.95 -9.81 10.47
C VAL A 17 4.99 -10.68 11.18
N ASN A 18 4.71 -11.97 11.29
CA ASN A 18 5.71 -12.89 11.85
C ASN A 18 6.97 -12.88 10.98
N GLY A 19 8.11 -12.55 11.58
CA GLY A 19 9.39 -12.48 10.88
C GLY A 19 9.66 -11.19 10.11
N GLY A 20 8.88 -10.11 10.31
CA GLY A 20 9.22 -8.81 9.75
C GLY A 20 8.11 -7.76 9.76
N GLU A 21 8.33 -6.69 9.01
CA GLU A 21 7.35 -5.62 8.77
C GLU A 21 7.14 -5.43 7.26
N ILE A 22 5.92 -5.06 6.89
CA ILE A 22 5.53 -4.75 5.52
C ILE A 22 5.05 -3.30 5.50
N HIS A 23 5.72 -2.45 4.72
CA HIS A 23 5.34 -1.05 4.53
C HIS A 23 4.84 -0.86 3.10
N ALA A 24 3.72 -0.16 2.94
CA ALA A 24 3.15 0.14 1.64
C ALA A 24 2.47 1.52 1.65
N SER A 25 2.61 2.23 0.53
CA SER A 25 1.95 3.50 0.25
C SER A 25 1.31 3.47 -1.13
N ALA A 26 0.20 4.14 -1.34
CA ALA A 26 -0.42 4.30 -2.65
C ALA A 26 -1.09 5.66 -2.79
N GLU A 27 -1.03 6.20 -4.02
CA GLU A 27 -1.61 7.49 -4.36
C GLU A 27 -2.79 7.28 -5.31
N GLY A 28 -3.83 8.10 -5.16
CA GLY A 28 -5.06 8.02 -5.95
C GLY A 28 -5.62 9.40 -6.29
N GLN A 29 -6.43 9.45 -7.34
CA GLN A 29 -7.21 10.65 -7.71
C GLN A 29 -8.32 10.94 -6.70
N ASP A 30 -8.78 9.90 -6.00
CA ASP A 30 -9.64 9.98 -4.83
C ASP A 30 -9.14 8.96 -3.78
N MET A 31 -9.78 8.98 -2.61
CA MET A 31 -9.39 8.13 -1.49
C MET A 31 -9.61 6.64 -1.76
N TYR A 32 -10.62 6.27 -2.56
CA TYR A 32 -10.89 4.87 -2.90
C TYR A 32 -9.82 4.32 -3.83
N ALA A 33 -9.42 5.09 -4.86
CA ALA A 33 -8.31 4.73 -5.74
C ALA A 33 -6.99 4.55 -4.98
N ALA A 34 -6.73 5.39 -3.97
CA ALA A 34 -5.56 5.25 -3.11
C ALA A 34 -5.62 3.97 -2.26
N VAL A 35 -6.79 3.66 -1.67
CA VAL A 35 -7.00 2.45 -0.86
C VAL A 35 -6.91 1.17 -1.71
N ASP A 36 -7.53 1.14 -2.89
CA ASP A 36 -7.43 0.00 -3.81
C ASP A 36 -5.98 -0.27 -4.20
N GLY A 37 -5.23 0.79 -4.55
CA GLY A 37 -3.81 0.70 -4.83
C GLY A 37 -2.97 0.22 -3.64
N LEU A 38 -3.34 0.60 -2.42
CA LEU A 38 -2.67 0.16 -1.20
C LEU A 38 -2.93 -1.32 -0.93
N ILE A 39 -4.18 -1.78 -1.07
CA ILE A 39 -4.57 -3.18 -0.90
C ILE A 39 -3.82 -4.08 -1.88
N ASP A 40 -3.75 -3.69 -3.15
CA ASP A 40 -3.00 -4.42 -4.17
C ASP A 40 -1.51 -4.56 -3.83
N LYS A 41 -0.88 -3.49 -3.33
CA LYS A 41 0.52 -3.52 -2.90
C LYS A 41 0.72 -4.43 -1.70
N LEU A 42 -0.15 -4.33 -0.69
CA LEU A 42 -0.09 -5.16 0.51
C LEU A 42 -0.26 -6.65 0.16
N ALA A 43 -1.23 -7.01 -0.68
CA ALA A 43 -1.46 -8.40 -1.09
C ALA A 43 -0.24 -9.02 -1.78
N ARG A 44 0.43 -8.27 -2.66
CA ARG A 44 1.67 -8.71 -3.33
C ARG A 44 2.82 -8.91 -2.34
N GLN A 45 3.00 -7.97 -1.39
CA GLN A 45 4.06 -8.08 -0.39
C GLN A 45 3.82 -9.23 0.58
N LEU A 46 2.58 -9.41 1.04
CA LEU A 46 2.18 -10.53 1.89
C LEU A 46 2.40 -11.88 1.21
N THR A 47 2.09 -11.99 -0.08
CA THR A 47 2.34 -13.22 -0.84
C THR A 47 3.84 -13.53 -0.90
N LYS A 48 4.67 -12.54 -1.26
CA LYS A 48 6.13 -12.69 -1.26
C LYS A 48 6.70 -13.06 0.12
N HIS A 49 6.19 -12.44 1.19
CA HIS A 49 6.58 -12.74 2.56
C HIS A 49 6.26 -14.19 2.93
N LYS A 50 5.03 -14.62 2.65
CA LYS A 50 4.57 -15.99 2.89
C LYS A 50 5.39 -17.01 2.12
N ASP A 51 5.73 -16.74 0.86
CA ASP A 51 6.50 -17.66 0.04
C ASP A 51 7.93 -17.82 0.54
N LYS A 52 8.57 -16.73 0.99
CA LYS A 52 9.89 -16.79 1.64
C LYS A 52 9.88 -17.62 2.91
N LEU A 53 8.85 -17.45 3.76
CA LEU A 53 8.71 -18.24 4.99
C LEU A 53 8.54 -19.74 4.73
N LYS A 54 7.93 -20.13 3.61
CA LYS A 54 7.76 -21.53 3.23
C LYS A 54 9.01 -22.20 2.66
N GLN A 55 10.02 -21.41 2.27
CA GLN A 55 11.31 -21.93 1.77
C GLN A 55 12.35 -22.10 2.89
N HIS A 56 11.96 -21.93 4.15
CA HIS A 56 12.71 -22.31 5.34
C HIS A 56 12.00 -23.45 6.07
#